data_AF-A0A6C2D3P6-F1
#
_entry.id   AF-A0A6C2D3P6-F1
#
_cell.length_a   1.000
_cell.length_b   1.000
_cell.length_c   1.000
_cell.angle_alpha   90.00
_cell.angle_beta   90.00
_cell.angle_gamma   90.00
#
_symmetry.space_group_name_H-M   'P 1'
#
loop_
_entity.id
_entity.type
_entity.pdbx_description
1 polymer ?
#
loop_
_entity_poly.entity_id
_entity_poly.type
_entity_poly.pdbx_seq_one_letter_code
_entity_poly.pdbx_strand_id
1 'polypeptide(L)'
;MRSIISLLLFSCFVSQASAKPPAPCTEEIGTVIPGQGTFVAATATRNFYLKPGQCLTSPNRKWTAVLQATDGNFVLYAIESDIVKSANWSTRTAGNPGAGLLVQQDGHFVVYQNGGIVISAEGVNGDPQKAIYQSNPSVKPYANYFLDMQDDGNLVLYIGSDPKNISGYTFSAWNQMNRSSGAPKQCPKWTCWNDPTVGQQCAFLPSRCP
;
A
#
# COMPACT_ATOMS: atom_id res chain seq x y z
N MET A 1 21.01 -43.31 54.99
CA MET A 1 19.78 -42.51 54.77
C MET A 1 20.16 -41.07 54.45
N ARG A 2 19.95 -40.65 53.19
CA ARG A 2 19.58 -39.29 52.74
C ARG A 2 19.55 -39.30 51.21
N SER A 3 18.32 -39.39 50.68
CA SER A 3 17.98 -39.17 49.28
C SER A 3 18.29 -37.74 48.87
N ILE A 4 18.74 -37.53 47.64
CA ILE A 4 18.60 -36.23 46.96
C ILE A 4 17.89 -36.48 45.63
N ILE A 5 16.89 -35.64 45.43
CA ILE A 5 15.79 -35.69 44.50
C ILE A 5 16.25 -35.28 43.10
N SER A 6 15.77 -36.05 42.11
CA SER A 6 15.88 -35.80 40.68
C SER A 6 15.10 -34.54 40.29
N LEU A 7 15.75 -33.58 39.61
CA LEU A 7 15.11 -32.39 39.06
C LEU A 7 14.89 -32.59 37.56
N LEU A 8 13.72 -33.11 37.19
CA LEU A 8 13.26 -33.13 35.80
C LEU A 8 12.86 -31.71 35.40
N LEU A 9 13.63 -31.10 34.49
CA LEU A 9 13.26 -29.85 33.83
C LEU A 9 12.06 -30.12 32.90
N PHE A 10 10.88 -29.70 33.32
CA PHE A 10 9.68 -29.67 32.50
C PHE A 10 9.74 -28.41 31.62
N SER A 11 10.24 -28.53 30.39
CA SER A 11 10.13 -27.44 29.41
C SER A 11 8.68 -27.35 28.94
N CYS A 12 7.92 -26.44 29.55
CA CYS A 12 6.60 -26.08 29.05
C CYS A 12 6.79 -25.26 27.77
N PHE A 13 6.73 -25.90 26.60
CA PHE A 13 6.50 -25.17 25.36
C PHE A 13 5.09 -24.58 25.44
N VAL A 14 5.01 -23.29 25.73
CA VAL A 14 3.83 -22.50 25.43
C VAL A 14 3.73 -22.45 23.91
N SER A 15 2.94 -23.35 23.32
CA SER A 15 2.55 -23.20 21.92
C SER A 15 1.72 -21.93 21.85
N GLN A 16 2.30 -20.89 21.27
CA GLN A 16 1.63 -19.60 21.10
C GLN A 16 0.30 -19.87 20.37
N ALA A 17 -0.79 -19.35 20.95
CA ALA A 17 -2.05 -19.23 20.24
C ALA A 17 -1.75 -18.61 18.87
N SER A 18 -2.06 -19.34 17.80
CA SER A 18 -1.79 -18.95 16.42
C SER A 18 -2.34 -17.55 16.19
N ALA A 19 -1.45 -16.56 16.16
CA ALA A 19 -1.77 -15.23 15.72
C ALA A 19 -2.17 -15.35 14.24
N LYS A 20 -3.38 -14.87 13.95
CA LYS A 20 -4.00 -14.76 12.62
C LYS A 20 -2.94 -14.51 11.52
N PRO A 21 -2.93 -15.30 10.42
CA PRO A 21 -1.87 -15.28 9.43
C PRO A 21 -1.76 -13.92 8.71
N PRO A 22 -0.53 -13.50 8.30
CA PRO A 22 -0.32 -12.29 7.52
C PRO A 22 -0.89 -12.50 6.10
N ALA A 23 -1.84 -11.67 5.68
CA ALA A 23 -2.37 -11.73 4.31
C ALA A 23 -2.90 -10.38 3.79
N PRO A 24 -2.66 -9.99 2.52
CA PRO A 24 -1.70 -10.53 1.56
C PRO A 24 -0.76 -9.43 1.01
N CYS A 25 0.42 -9.36 1.61
CA CYS A 25 1.69 -9.37 0.86
C CYS A 25 2.32 -10.72 1.25
N THR A 26 2.40 -11.67 0.33
CA THR A 26 3.05 -12.96 0.61
C THR A 26 4.54 -12.82 0.36
N GLU A 27 5.42 -13.57 1.04
CA GLU A 27 6.88 -13.53 0.78
C GLU A 27 7.23 -13.79 -0.71
N GLU A 28 6.34 -14.45 -1.44
CA GLU A 28 6.43 -14.75 -2.87
C GLU A 28 6.09 -13.55 -3.79
N ILE A 29 5.34 -12.56 -3.29
CA ILE A 29 4.85 -11.39 -4.05
C ILE A 29 5.47 -10.09 -3.51
N GLY A 30 5.78 -10.01 -2.21
CA GLY A 30 6.36 -8.83 -1.58
C GLY A 30 6.35 -8.81 -0.04
N THR A 31 6.98 -7.80 0.56
CA THR A 31 6.96 -7.51 2.00
C THR A 31 5.91 -6.44 2.33
N VAL A 32 5.06 -6.69 3.34
CA VAL A 32 4.20 -5.64 3.92
C VAL A 32 5.09 -4.55 4.50
N ILE A 33 4.78 -3.28 4.27
CA ILE A 33 5.49 -2.17 4.91
C ILE A 33 5.11 -2.13 6.39
N PRO A 34 6.06 -2.30 7.32
CA PRO A 34 5.76 -2.24 8.76
C PRO A 34 5.17 -0.87 9.13
N GLY A 35 4.02 -0.87 9.82
CA GLY A 35 3.42 0.35 10.38
C GLY A 35 2.72 1.29 9.39
N GLN A 36 2.42 0.86 8.16
CA GLN A 36 1.69 1.69 7.18
C GLN A 36 0.28 1.17 6.85
N GLY A 37 -0.06 -0.10 7.12
CA GLY A 37 -1.44 -0.54 6.94
C GLY A 37 -1.97 -0.43 5.50
N THR A 38 -3.19 0.07 5.33
CA THR A 38 -3.99 0.06 4.09
C THR A 38 -3.66 1.19 3.10
N PHE A 39 -2.88 2.17 3.55
CA PHE A 39 -2.48 3.34 2.78
C PHE A 39 -1.05 3.77 3.12
N VAL A 40 -0.45 4.59 2.26
CA VAL A 40 0.86 5.19 2.50
C VAL A 40 0.76 6.69 2.28
N ALA A 41 1.22 7.46 3.25
CA ALA A 41 1.12 8.92 3.23
C ALA A 41 2.44 9.55 2.81
N ALA A 42 2.38 10.41 1.79
CA ALA A 42 3.41 11.39 1.46
C ALA A 42 2.99 12.75 2.05
N THR A 43 3.78 13.27 2.98
CA THR A 43 3.53 14.60 3.54
C THR A 43 4.25 15.67 2.73
N ALA A 44 3.86 16.93 2.92
CA ALA A 44 4.47 18.10 2.31
C ALA A 44 5.98 18.24 2.60
N THR A 45 6.51 17.48 3.55
CA THR A 45 7.93 17.46 3.92
C THR A 45 8.60 16.11 3.71
N ARG A 46 7.84 15.06 3.35
CA ARG A 46 8.38 13.71 3.18
C ARG A 46 7.62 12.96 2.09
N ASN A 47 8.27 12.83 0.93
CA ASN A 47 7.79 11.94 -0.12
C ASN A 47 7.80 10.49 0.38
N PHE A 48 6.76 9.75 0.00
CA PHE A 48 6.65 8.34 0.29
C PHE A 48 7.13 7.53 -0.91
N TYR A 49 7.86 6.44 -0.67
CA TYR A 49 8.27 5.52 -1.73
C TYR A 49 8.03 4.06 -1.36
N LEU A 50 7.52 3.29 -2.31
CA LEU A 50 7.55 1.83 -2.27
C LEU A 50 8.88 1.35 -2.84
N LYS A 51 9.58 0.53 -2.06
CA LYS A 51 10.71 -0.27 -2.52
C LYS A 51 10.21 -1.42 -3.41
N PRO A 52 11.11 -1.99 -4.25
CA PRO A 52 10.83 -3.25 -4.93
C PRO A 52 10.31 -4.30 -3.94
N GLY A 53 9.22 -4.95 -4.30
CA GLY A 53 8.55 -5.96 -3.47
C GLY A 53 7.68 -5.38 -2.36
N GLN A 54 7.42 -4.08 -2.26
CA GLN A 54 6.49 -3.57 -1.26
C GLN A 54 5.06 -3.45 -1.80
N CYS A 55 4.08 -3.53 -0.89
CA CYS A 55 2.66 -3.54 -1.25
C CYS A 55 1.76 -2.87 -0.21
N LEU A 56 0.56 -2.51 -0.70
CA LEU A 56 -0.57 -1.99 0.05
C LEU A 56 -1.69 -3.01 -0.02
N THR A 57 -2.29 -3.33 1.12
CA THR A 57 -3.41 -4.28 1.21
C THR A 57 -4.64 -3.55 1.67
N SER A 58 -5.77 -3.75 0.99
CA SER A 58 -7.07 -3.23 1.39
C SER A 58 -7.50 -3.74 2.77
N PRO A 59 -8.27 -2.95 3.54
CA PRO A 59 -8.68 -3.35 4.89
C PRO A 59 -9.44 -4.67 4.97
N ASN A 60 -10.26 -4.99 3.97
CA ASN A 60 -11.01 -6.24 3.84
C ASN A 60 -10.16 -7.40 3.29
N ARG A 61 -8.90 -7.13 2.93
CA ARG A 61 -7.89 -8.07 2.42
C ARG A 61 -8.23 -8.72 1.09
N LYS A 62 -9.20 -8.17 0.34
CA LYS A 62 -9.61 -8.68 -0.97
C LYS A 62 -8.85 -8.04 -2.13
N TRP A 63 -8.04 -7.03 -1.84
CA TRP A 63 -7.26 -6.29 -2.82
C TRP A 63 -5.86 -5.97 -2.32
N THR A 64 -4.88 -6.10 -3.19
CA THR A 64 -3.49 -5.72 -2.92
C THR A 64 -2.91 -4.99 -4.13
N ALA A 65 -2.26 -3.85 -3.91
CA ALA A 65 -1.40 -3.19 -4.89
C ALA A 65 0.06 -3.49 -4.54
N VAL A 66 0.83 -4.03 -5.49
CA VAL A 66 2.22 -4.45 -5.27
C VAL A 66 3.16 -3.91 -6.32
N LEU A 67 4.32 -3.44 -5.91
CA LEU A 67 5.45 -3.19 -6.81
C LEU A 67 6.31 -4.46 -6.88
N GLN A 68 6.16 -5.22 -7.96
CA GLN A 68 6.80 -6.53 -8.11
C GLN A 68 8.32 -6.37 -8.20
N ALA A 69 9.06 -7.03 -7.30
CA ALA A 69 10.52 -6.91 -7.24
C ALA A 69 11.22 -7.48 -8.48
N THR A 70 10.66 -8.55 -9.05
CA THR A 70 11.27 -9.37 -10.10
C THR A 70 11.18 -8.73 -11.48
N ASP A 71 10.06 -8.07 -11.81
CA ASP A 71 9.84 -7.48 -13.14
C ASP A 71 9.65 -5.96 -13.11
N GLY A 72 9.46 -5.34 -11.94
CA GLY A 72 9.27 -3.90 -11.79
C GLY A 72 7.88 -3.39 -12.15
N ASN A 73 6.89 -4.27 -12.31
CA ASN A 73 5.52 -3.87 -12.59
C ASN A 73 4.78 -3.52 -11.30
N PHE A 74 4.01 -2.43 -11.31
CA PHE A 74 3.11 -2.09 -10.20
C PHE A 74 1.70 -2.56 -10.55
N VAL A 75 1.19 -3.53 -9.79
CA VAL A 75 0.00 -4.31 -10.15
C VAL A 75 -1.01 -4.32 -9.02
N LEU A 76 -2.29 -4.15 -9.39
CA LEU A 76 -3.44 -4.33 -8.52
C LEU A 76 -4.03 -5.73 -8.70
N TYR A 77 -4.03 -6.51 -7.63
CA TYR A 77 -4.60 -7.85 -7.57
C TYR A 77 -5.89 -7.90 -6.76
N ALA A 78 -6.86 -8.68 -7.25
CA ALA A 78 -7.93 -9.21 -6.41
C ALA A 78 -7.44 -10.50 -5.74
N ILE A 79 -7.78 -10.65 -4.47
CA ILE A 79 -7.34 -11.74 -3.61
C ILE A 79 -8.56 -12.46 -3.05
N GLU A 80 -8.53 -13.80 -3.11
CA GLU A 80 -9.56 -14.67 -2.55
C GLU A 80 -8.88 -15.78 -1.76
N SER A 81 -9.24 -15.89 -0.48
CA SER A 81 -8.64 -16.87 0.44
C SER A 81 -7.10 -16.82 0.42
N ASP A 82 -6.55 -15.60 0.44
CA ASP A 82 -5.12 -15.29 0.42
C ASP A 82 -4.37 -15.71 -0.86
N ILE A 83 -5.10 -16.10 -1.91
CA ILE A 83 -4.58 -16.46 -3.23
C ILE A 83 -4.93 -15.37 -4.25
N VAL A 84 -4.01 -15.10 -5.19
CA VAL A 84 -4.27 -14.19 -6.32
C VAL A 84 -5.38 -14.76 -7.19
N LYS A 85 -6.51 -14.05 -7.25
CA LYS A 85 -7.64 -14.38 -8.11
C LYS A 85 -7.48 -13.78 -9.50
N SER A 86 -7.09 -12.51 -9.58
CA SER A 86 -6.91 -11.81 -10.87
C SER A 86 -6.06 -10.55 -10.74
N ALA A 87 -5.34 -10.21 -11.82
CA ALA A 87 -4.72 -8.90 -12.00
C ALA A 87 -5.74 -7.95 -12.65
N ASN A 88 -6.13 -6.88 -11.97
CA ASN A 88 -7.18 -5.97 -12.44
C ASN A 88 -6.63 -4.73 -13.13
N TRP A 89 -5.46 -4.25 -12.72
CA TRP A 89 -4.81 -3.08 -13.30
C TRP A 89 -3.29 -3.15 -13.11
N SER A 90 -2.52 -2.52 -13.99
CA SER A 90 -1.07 -2.37 -13.82
C SER A 90 -0.52 -1.12 -14.51
N THR A 91 0.67 -0.69 -14.09
CA THR A 91 1.46 0.36 -14.74
C THR A 91 2.09 -0.08 -16.06
N ARG A 92 2.09 -1.40 -16.35
CA ARG A 92 2.73 -2.01 -17.53
C ARG A 92 4.23 -1.72 -17.62
N THR A 93 4.90 -1.70 -16.47
CA THR A 93 6.34 -1.42 -16.35
C THR A 93 7.19 -2.68 -16.21
N ALA A 94 6.65 -3.86 -16.56
CA ALA A 94 7.41 -5.11 -16.55
C ALA A 94 8.66 -5.03 -17.43
N GLY A 95 9.74 -5.69 -17.00
CA GLY A 95 11.06 -5.60 -17.62
C GLY A 95 12.01 -4.58 -16.97
N ASN A 96 11.62 -4.00 -15.83
CA ASN A 96 12.41 -3.04 -15.07
C ASN A 96 12.68 -3.56 -13.64
N PRO A 97 13.40 -4.68 -13.48
CA PRO A 97 13.67 -5.28 -12.16
C PRO A 97 14.29 -4.27 -11.20
N GLY A 98 13.84 -4.29 -9.94
CA GLY A 98 14.28 -3.32 -8.94
C GLY A 98 13.69 -1.91 -9.10
N ALA A 99 12.60 -1.74 -9.87
CA ALA A 99 11.88 -0.47 -9.93
C ALA A 99 11.34 -0.04 -8.55
N GLY A 100 11.27 1.28 -8.35
CA GLY A 100 10.68 1.93 -7.18
C GLY A 100 9.45 2.76 -7.57
N LEU A 101 8.51 2.95 -6.64
CA LEU A 101 7.38 3.88 -6.83
C LEU A 101 7.50 5.03 -5.84
N LEU A 102 7.40 6.26 -6.31
CA LEU A 102 7.47 7.48 -5.50
C LEU A 102 6.16 8.25 -5.62
N VAL A 103 5.53 8.60 -4.50
CA VAL A 103 4.47 9.61 -4.45
C VAL A 103 5.13 10.97 -4.31
N GLN A 104 4.91 11.84 -5.30
CA GLN A 104 5.55 13.14 -5.45
C GLN A 104 4.63 14.29 -5.01
N GLN A 105 5.23 15.43 -4.65
CA GLN A 105 4.52 16.62 -4.15
C GLN A 105 3.70 17.37 -5.21
N ASP A 106 3.89 17.01 -6.48
CA ASP A 106 3.15 17.54 -7.61
C ASP A 106 1.84 16.76 -7.90
N GLY A 107 1.56 15.73 -7.09
CA GLY A 107 0.33 14.94 -7.17
C GLY A 107 0.41 13.80 -8.17
N HIS A 108 1.61 13.30 -8.42
CA HIS A 108 1.83 12.05 -9.14
C HIS A 108 2.25 10.93 -8.19
N PHE A 109 1.91 9.69 -8.55
CA PHE A 109 2.82 8.60 -8.26
C PHE A 109 3.54 8.21 -9.55
N VAL A 110 4.85 7.98 -9.42
CA VAL A 110 5.74 7.71 -10.55
C VAL A 110 6.53 6.45 -10.25
N VAL A 111 6.58 5.55 -11.23
CA VAL A 111 7.46 4.38 -11.17
C VAL A 111 8.76 4.76 -11.85
N TYR A 112 9.85 4.53 -11.15
CA TYR A 112 11.22 4.77 -11.60
C TYR A 112 11.95 3.44 -11.78
N GLN A 113 12.82 3.36 -12.77
CA GLN A 113 13.78 2.27 -12.89
C GLN A 113 14.68 2.17 -11.65
N ASN A 114 15.39 1.05 -11.53
CA ASN A 114 16.36 0.87 -10.46
C ASN A 114 17.38 2.04 -10.42
N GLY A 115 17.63 2.54 -9.21
CA GLY A 115 18.47 3.72 -8.99
C GLY A 115 17.90 5.03 -9.56
N GLY A 116 16.59 5.10 -9.81
CA GLY A 116 15.90 6.34 -10.17
C GLY A 116 15.27 7.08 -9.00
N ILE A 117 15.17 6.46 -7.81
CA ILE A 117 14.80 7.15 -6.57
C ILE A 117 16.07 7.43 -5.77
N VAL A 118 16.32 8.71 -5.49
CA VAL A 118 17.45 9.22 -4.71
C VAL A 118 16.96 9.63 -3.32
N ILE A 119 17.61 9.12 -2.29
CA ILE A 119 17.33 9.45 -0.89
C ILE A 119 18.51 10.28 -0.37
N SER A 120 18.25 11.52 0.03
CA SER A 120 19.25 12.45 0.56
C SER A 120 18.76 13.14 1.83
N ALA A 121 19.57 14.03 2.40
CA ALA A 121 19.19 14.80 3.58
C ALA A 121 18.02 15.77 3.28
N GLU A 122 17.88 16.16 2.02
CA GLU A 122 16.87 17.09 1.52
C GLU A 122 15.54 16.41 1.18
N GLY A 123 15.49 15.06 1.17
CA GLY A 123 14.27 14.30 0.93
C GLY A 123 14.45 13.10 0.00
N VAL A 124 13.34 12.62 -0.55
CA VAL A 124 13.30 11.52 -1.52
C VAL A 124 12.86 12.07 -2.87
N ASN A 125 13.74 12.03 -3.86
CA ASN A 125 13.51 12.61 -5.19
C ASN A 125 13.61 11.54 -6.28
N GLY A 126 12.91 11.76 -7.39
CA GLY A 126 13.01 10.91 -8.58
C GLY A 126 13.90 11.53 -9.65
N ASP A 127 14.73 10.73 -10.30
CA ASP A 127 15.46 11.09 -11.52
C ASP A 127 14.50 11.07 -12.72
N PRO A 128 14.15 12.22 -13.31
CA PRO A 128 13.19 12.29 -14.40
C PRO A 128 13.59 11.45 -15.63
N GLN A 129 14.89 11.20 -15.84
CA GLN A 129 15.36 10.38 -16.96
C GLN A 129 15.07 8.89 -16.78
N LYS A 130 14.74 8.47 -15.55
CA LYS A 130 14.44 7.07 -15.19
C LYS A 130 12.96 6.84 -14.87
N ALA A 131 12.11 7.84 -15.05
CA ALA A 131 10.66 7.68 -14.93
C ALA A 131 10.12 6.81 -16.08
N ILE A 132 9.45 5.72 -15.74
CA ILE A 132 8.89 4.74 -16.71
C ILE A 132 7.37 4.66 -16.68
N TYR A 133 6.75 5.23 -15.65
CA TYR A 133 5.31 5.44 -15.58
C TYR A 133 5.03 6.64 -14.70
N GLN A 134 4.05 7.45 -15.08
CA GLN A 134 3.52 8.54 -14.27
C GLN A 134 2.00 8.53 -14.36
N SER A 135 1.33 8.61 -13.21
CA SER A 135 -0.12 8.78 -13.17
C SER A 135 -0.51 10.10 -13.86
N ASN A 136 -1.68 10.20 -14.50
CA ASN A 136 -2.11 11.48 -15.09
C ASN A 136 -2.85 12.32 -14.02
N PRO A 137 -2.39 13.51 -13.60
CA PRO A 137 -3.03 14.24 -12.52
C PRO A 137 -4.04 15.27 -13.05
N SER A 138 -4.89 15.74 -12.15
CA SER A 138 -5.34 17.13 -12.19
C SER A 138 -4.40 17.93 -11.28
N VAL A 139 -3.43 18.63 -11.87
CA VAL A 139 -2.28 19.23 -11.17
C VAL A 139 -2.71 20.11 -9.97
N LYS A 140 -2.21 19.79 -8.77
CA LYS A 140 -2.34 20.58 -7.53
C LYS A 140 -1.00 20.61 -6.77
N PRO A 141 0.02 21.35 -7.26
CA PRO A 141 1.33 21.31 -6.66
C PRO A 141 1.27 21.81 -5.20
N TYR A 142 2.07 21.20 -4.32
CA TYR A 142 2.23 21.59 -2.90
C TYR A 142 1.13 21.15 -1.92
N ALA A 143 0.46 20.04 -2.19
CA ALA A 143 -0.44 19.40 -1.22
C ALA A 143 0.19 18.21 -0.50
N ASN A 144 -0.42 17.78 0.60
CA ASN A 144 -0.20 16.44 1.14
C ASN A 144 -0.92 15.42 0.24
N TYR A 145 -0.34 14.23 0.11
CA TYR A 145 -0.92 13.16 -0.68
C TYR A 145 -0.85 11.84 0.08
N PHE A 146 -1.84 10.98 -0.10
CA PHE A 146 -1.70 9.59 0.35
C PHE A 146 -2.28 8.65 -0.69
N LEU A 147 -1.57 7.54 -0.92
CA LEU A 147 -1.97 6.49 -1.83
C LEU A 147 -2.65 5.40 -1.00
N ASP A 148 -3.87 5.03 -1.38
CA ASP A 148 -4.72 4.17 -0.58
C ASP A 148 -5.35 3.06 -1.42
N MET A 149 -5.31 1.84 -0.87
CA MET A 149 -5.89 0.65 -1.47
C MET A 149 -7.24 0.34 -0.81
N GLN A 150 -8.32 0.59 -1.54
CA GLN A 150 -9.68 0.52 -1.01
C GLN A 150 -10.28 -0.89 -1.04
N ASP A 151 -11.27 -1.09 -0.16
CA ASP A 151 -12.04 -2.33 -0.04
C ASP A 151 -12.83 -2.70 -1.30
N ASP A 152 -13.15 -1.72 -2.14
CA ASP A 152 -13.82 -1.94 -3.43
C ASP A 152 -12.85 -2.31 -4.56
N GLY A 153 -11.53 -2.21 -4.33
CA GLY A 153 -10.52 -2.46 -5.35
C GLY A 153 -10.13 -1.22 -6.15
N ASN A 154 -10.49 -0.02 -5.70
CA ASN A 154 -9.96 1.20 -6.26
C ASN A 154 -8.64 1.58 -5.56
N LEU A 155 -7.60 1.85 -6.35
CA LEU A 155 -6.37 2.47 -5.86
C LEU A 155 -6.48 3.97 -6.13
N VAL A 156 -6.41 4.79 -5.07
CA VAL A 156 -6.67 6.23 -5.16
C VAL A 156 -5.49 7.01 -4.57
N LEU A 157 -5.02 8.02 -5.30
CA LEU A 157 -4.10 9.02 -4.78
C LEU A 157 -4.93 10.23 -4.34
N TYR A 158 -5.11 10.40 -3.04
CA TYR A 158 -5.88 11.48 -2.44
C TYR A 158 -5.03 12.72 -2.22
N ILE A 159 -5.68 13.88 -2.29
CA ILE A 159 -5.17 15.17 -1.82
C ILE A 159 -5.59 15.29 -0.35
N GLY A 160 -4.64 15.21 0.58
CA GLY A 160 -4.91 15.21 2.02
C GLY A 160 -3.77 14.63 2.83
N SER A 161 -3.76 14.84 4.15
CA SER A 161 -2.76 14.24 5.04
C SER A 161 -3.07 12.79 5.38
N ASP A 162 -4.35 12.43 5.39
CA ASP A 162 -4.87 11.14 5.82
C ASP A 162 -6.36 11.01 5.44
N PRO A 163 -6.97 9.82 5.62
CA PRO A 163 -8.37 9.59 5.26
C PRO A 163 -9.41 10.50 5.96
N LYS A 164 -9.10 11.13 7.09
CA LYS A 164 -10.00 12.09 7.76
C LYS A 164 -9.87 13.50 7.19
N ASN A 165 -8.78 13.81 6.51
CA ASN A 165 -8.40 15.15 6.04
C ASN A 165 -8.23 15.20 4.52
N ILE A 166 -9.29 14.82 3.78
CA ILE A 166 -9.30 14.76 2.31
C ILE A 166 -9.91 16.04 1.72
N SER A 167 -9.28 16.55 0.66
CA SER A 167 -9.75 17.71 -0.12
C SER A 167 -10.02 17.39 -1.60
N GLY A 168 -9.69 16.17 -2.04
CA GLY A 168 -9.88 15.70 -3.41
C GLY A 168 -9.02 14.48 -3.70
N TYR A 169 -8.91 14.11 -4.97
CA TYR A 169 -7.99 13.07 -5.44
C TYR A 169 -7.43 13.47 -6.80
N THR A 170 -6.28 12.91 -7.16
CA THR A 170 -5.57 13.18 -8.43
C THR A 170 -5.54 11.96 -9.34
N PHE A 171 -5.68 10.75 -8.77
CA PHE A 171 -5.68 9.50 -9.52
C PHE A 171 -6.70 8.51 -8.95
N SER A 172 -7.30 7.72 -9.85
CA SER A 172 -8.06 6.51 -9.53
C SER A 172 -7.79 5.44 -10.60
N ALA A 173 -7.44 4.23 -10.18
CA ALA A 173 -7.21 3.11 -11.10
C ALA A 173 -8.47 2.70 -11.86
N TRP A 174 -9.67 2.89 -11.28
CA TRP A 174 -10.94 2.62 -11.94
C TRP A 174 -11.18 3.51 -13.17
N ASN A 175 -10.83 4.79 -13.08
CA ASN A 175 -10.94 5.71 -14.21
C ASN A 175 -10.05 5.26 -15.39
N GLN A 176 -8.89 4.66 -15.10
CA GLN A 176 -7.98 4.12 -16.12
C GLN A 176 -8.49 2.82 -16.76
N MET A 177 -9.42 2.12 -16.10
CA MET A 177 -10.01 0.87 -16.59
C MET A 177 -11.31 1.06 -17.38
N ASN A 178 -11.74 2.31 -17.64
CA ASN A 178 -13.05 2.63 -18.24
C ASN A 178 -14.24 1.95 -17.54
N ARG A 179 -14.12 1.68 -16.22
CA ARG A 179 -15.22 1.12 -15.45
C ARG A 179 -16.19 2.24 -15.12
N SER A 180 -17.42 2.18 -15.66
CA SER A 180 -18.48 3.20 -15.54
C SER A 180 -18.97 3.47 -14.10
N SER A 181 -18.40 2.79 -13.11
CA SER A 181 -18.71 2.96 -11.69
C SER A 181 -17.82 4.02 -11.04
N GLY A 182 -17.97 5.26 -11.49
CA GLY A 182 -17.77 6.46 -10.68
C GLY A 182 -16.32 6.93 -10.48
N ALA A 183 -16.12 8.22 -10.72
CA ALA A 183 -15.20 8.98 -9.90
C ALA A 183 -15.28 8.52 -8.43
N PRO A 184 -14.16 8.47 -7.66
CA PRO A 184 -14.18 8.29 -6.22
C PRO A 184 -15.37 9.06 -5.65
N LYS A 185 -16.36 8.35 -5.11
CA LYS A 185 -17.59 8.98 -4.64
C LYS A 185 -17.14 10.07 -3.66
N GLN A 186 -17.54 11.32 -3.91
CA GLN A 186 -17.17 12.50 -3.11
C GLN A 186 -17.61 12.41 -1.64
N CYS A 187 -18.20 11.28 -1.23
CA CYS A 187 -18.53 10.94 0.14
C CYS A 187 -17.75 9.68 0.59
N PRO A 188 -16.43 9.75 0.79
CA PRO A 188 -15.75 8.67 1.46
C PRO A 188 -16.06 8.79 2.95
N LYS A 189 -17.14 8.13 3.39
CA LYS A 189 -17.34 7.86 4.82
C LYS A 189 -16.35 6.77 5.20
N TRP A 190 -15.16 7.22 5.57
CA TRP A 190 -14.15 6.39 6.19
C TRP A 190 -14.63 6.00 7.58
N THR A 191 -14.58 4.71 7.88
CA THR A 191 -14.56 4.26 9.26
C THR A 191 -13.11 4.00 9.62
N CYS A 192 -12.57 4.77 10.55
CA CYS A 192 -11.22 4.57 11.04
C CYS A 192 -11.23 3.82 12.38
N TRP A 193 -10.27 2.93 12.56
CA TRP A 193 -10.02 2.23 13.81
C TRP A 193 -8.53 2.19 14.12
N ASN A 194 -8.19 1.97 15.38
CA ASN A 194 -6.81 1.74 15.78
C ASN A 194 -6.54 0.24 15.73
N ASP A 195 -5.65 -0.17 14.82
CA ASP A 195 -5.13 -1.52 14.79
C ASP A 195 -3.87 -1.59 15.67
N PRO A 196 -3.81 -2.49 16.67
CA PRO A 196 -2.69 -2.56 17.60
C PRO A 196 -1.37 -3.00 16.95
N THR A 197 -1.39 -3.52 15.72
CA THR A 197 -0.21 -4.04 15.02
C THR A 197 0.35 -3.06 13.98
N VAL A 198 -0.54 -2.32 13.31
CA VAL A 198 -0.19 -1.50 12.14
C VAL A 198 -0.61 -0.03 12.29
N GLY A 199 -1.18 0.36 13.45
CA GLY A 199 -1.54 1.75 13.74
C GLY A 199 -2.93 2.12 13.23
N GLN A 200 -3.13 3.40 12.92
CA GLN A 200 -4.43 3.90 12.49
C GLN A 200 -4.78 3.37 11.09
N GLN A 201 -5.93 2.68 11.01
CA GLN A 201 -6.49 2.11 9.78
C GLN A 201 -7.79 2.82 9.44
N CYS A 202 -8.13 2.92 8.16
CA CYS A 202 -9.41 3.42 7.71
C CYS A 202 -9.93 2.60 6.52
N ALA A 203 -11.21 2.26 6.51
CA ALA A 203 -11.86 1.64 5.35
C ALA A 203 -12.95 2.55 4.77
N PHE A 204 -13.03 2.56 3.45
CA PHE A 204 -14.14 3.13 2.72
C PHE A 204 -15.37 2.22 2.87
N LEU A 205 -16.47 2.76 3.39
CA LEU A 205 -17.76 2.04 3.40
C LEU A 205 -18.60 2.45 2.19
N PRO A 206 -18.74 1.60 1.15
CA PRO A 206 -19.54 1.93 -0.02
C PRO A 206 -21.06 2.05 0.26
N SER A 207 -21.53 1.59 1.42
CA SER A 207 -22.95 1.38 1.74
C SER A 207 -23.67 2.55 2.44
N ARG A 208 -23.05 3.73 2.62
CA ARG A 208 -23.65 4.86 3.37
C ARG A 208 -23.63 6.21 2.65
N CYS A 209 -23.90 6.21 1.35
CA CYS A 209 -24.31 7.42 0.63
C CYS A 209 -25.85 7.45 0.57
N PRO A 210 -26.54 8.53 0.97
CA PRO A 210 -27.92 8.76 0.57
C PRO A 210 -28.04 8.90 -0.96
#